data_AF-A0A2G8RY95-F1
#
_entry.id   AF-A0A2G8RY95-F1
#
_cell.length_a   1.000
_cell.length_b   1.000
_cell.length_c   1.000
_cell.angle_alpha   90.00
_cell.angle_beta   90.00
_cell.angle_gamma   90.00
#
_symmetry.space_group_name_H-M   'P 1'
#
loop_
_entity.id
_entity.type
_entity.pdbx_description
1 polymer ?
#
loop_
_entity_poly.entity_id
_entity_poly.type
_entity_poly.pdbx_seq_one_letter_code
_entity_poly.pdbx_strand_id
1 'polypeptide(L)'
;MFATAGSKDDETLDGCPVVPLSDSPLDLVHLLRILLPASPLCYPTANSAATRSFDEVSAVVRLAHKYHIQSIEDQAIRALQEHPFTTDLSVHSIPPGKQQIPIQGAQFIGAVNLSRLTDTPQVLPLALLRCSCLGGNLLDGWKRGDGTTEYLSTADIKRCFDGRVALAQEQFLLLSRLFDTIPFAKCMARGACATQMANIARNVVSKEDLVKKPPLHDWAPSIRATPVLCEGCKEVLLDRNKVERQRTWESLPRVFGVTVEGWPKSESDGAGAAAPA
;
A
#
# COMPACT_ATOMS: atom_id res chain seq x y z
N MET A 1 -29.75 -11.46 5.59
CA MET A 1 -30.98 -12.26 5.32
C MET A 1 -30.84 -12.77 3.89
N PHE A 2 -30.60 -14.06 3.69
CA PHE A 2 -30.44 -14.61 2.34
C PHE A 2 -31.83 -14.73 1.72
N ALA A 3 -32.18 -13.84 0.78
CA ALA A 3 -33.42 -13.94 0.05
C ALA A 3 -33.28 -14.98 -1.06
N THR A 4 -34.17 -15.97 -1.06
CA THR A 4 -34.23 -17.01 -2.10
C THR A 4 -34.97 -16.46 -3.32
N ALA A 5 -34.25 -16.27 -4.43
CA ALA A 5 -34.88 -16.17 -5.74
C ALA A 5 -35.29 -17.59 -6.14
N GLY A 6 -36.60 -17.80 -6.30
CA GLY A 6 -37.18 -19.13 -6.55
C GLY A 6 -36.57 -19.82 -7.77
N SER A 7 -36.01 -21.01 -7.56
CA SER A 7 -35.81 -21.99 -8.61
C SER A 7 -35.75 -23.40 -8.01
N LYS A 8 -36.80 -24.19 -8.27
CA LYS A 8 -36.99 -25.63 -7.95
C LYS A 8 -37.01 -25.98 -6.46
N ASP A 9 -38.17 -25.75 -5.84
CA ASP A 9 -38.49 -25.98 -4.43
C ASP A 9 -38.61 -27.48 -4.01
N ASP A 10 -37.62 -28.34 -4.23
CA ASP A 10 -37.73 -29.72 -3.66
C ASP A 10 -36.40 -30.43 -3.33
N GLU A 11 -35.26 -29.76 -3.36
CA GLU A 11 -34.01 -30.38 -2.91
C GLU A 11 -33.87 -30.19 -1.39
N THR A 12 -34.00 -31.30 -0.66
CA THR A 12 -33.79 -31.35 0.80
C THR A 12 -32.61 -32.24 1.14
N LEU A 13 -31.77 -31.80 2.07
CA LEU A 13 -30.69 -32.60 2.65
C LEU A 13 -30.98 -32.75 4.14
N ASP A 14 -31.10 -33.99 4.62
CA ASP A 14 -31.46 -34.31 6.02
C ASP A 14 -32.72 -33.57 6.52
N GLY A 15 -33.72 -33.42 5.65
CA GLY A 15 -34.98 -32.73 5.96
C GLY A 15 -34.88 -31.20 6.02
N CYS A 16 -33.72 -30.62 5.70
CA CYS A 16 -33.52 -29.18 5.60
C CYS A 16 -33.54 -28.72 4.13
N PRO A 17 -34.12 -27.54 3.82
CA PRO A 17 -34.07 -26.97 2.47
C PRO A 17 -32.63 -26.73 2.01
N VAL A 18 -32.30 -27.14 0.79
CA VAL A 18 -30.99 -26.88 0.18
C VAL A 18 -31.00 -25.51 -0.48
N VAL A 19 -30.04 -24.66 -0.10
CA VAL A 19 -29.83 -23.35 -0.73
C VAL A 19 -28.53 -23.42 -1.54
N PRO A 20 -28.59 -23.43 -2.89
CA PRO A 20 -27.39 -23.42 -3.70
C PRO A 20 -26.67 -22.07 -3.59
N LEU A 21 -25.37 -22.11 -3.30
CA LEU A 21 -24.51 -20.92 -3.25
C LEU A 21 -23.51 -20.96 -4.40
N SER A 22 -23.31 -19.80 -5.03
CA SER A 22 -22.33 -19.61 -6.10
C SER A 22 -20.92 -19.29 -5.60
N ASP A 23 -20.75 -19.08 -4.30
CA ASP A 23 -19.49 -18.68 -3.71
C ASP A 23 -18.53 -19.85 -3.54
N SER A 24 -17.24 -19.51 -3.51
CA SER A 24 -16.20 -20.48 -3.17
C SER A 24 -16.47 -21.09 -1.79
N PRO A 25 -16.43 -22.43 -1.66
CA PRO A 25 -16.51 -23.09 -0.36
C PRO A 25 -15.43 -22.58 0.61
N LEU A 26 -14.25 -22.22 0.10
CA LEU A 26 -13.16 -21.67 0.91
C LEU A 26 -13.50 -20.29 1.47
N ASP A 27 -14.09 -19.42 0.64
CA ASP A 27 -14.51 -18.08 1.09
C ASP A 27 -15.62 -18.16 2.14
N LEU A 28 -16.58 -19.06 1.93
CA LEU A 28 -17.65 -19.33 2.88
C LEU A 28 -17.09 -19.82 4.22
N VAL A 29 -16.08 -20.69 4.22
CA VAL A 29 -15.40 -21.10 5.46
C VAL A 29 -14.80 -19.90 6.19
N HIS A 30 -14.16 -18.96 5.49
CA HIS A 30 -13.60 -17.75 6.11
C HIS A 30 -14.69 -16.88 6.75
N LEU A 31 -15.79 -16.62 6.04
CA LEU A 31 -16.90 -15.81 6.56
C LEU A 31 -17.64 -16.51 7.73
N LEU A 32 -17.96 -17.80 7.59
CA LEU A 32 -18.69 -18.55 8.60
C LEU A 32 -17.92 -18.67 9.91
N ARG A 33 -16.58 -18.75 9.87
CA ARG A 33 -15.74 -18.71 11.09
C ARG A 33 -15.90 -17.41 11.89
N ILE A 34 -16.26 -16.31 11.23
CA ILE A 34 -16.50 -15.02 11.88
C ILE A 34 -17.95 -14.92 12.36
N LEU A 35 -18.91 -15.41 11.57
CA LEU A 35 -20.35 -15.32 11.88
C LEU A 35 -20.81 -16.31 12.94
N LEU A 36 -20.23 -17.51 12.96
CA LEU A 36 -20.57 -18.59 13.88
C LEU A 36 -19.37 -18.92 14.77
N PRO A 37 -18.88 -17.97 15.58
CA PRO A 37 -17.74 -18.23 16.41
C PRO A 37 -18.16 -19.17 17.55
N ALA A 38 -17.36 -20.20 17.82
CA ALA A 38 -17.57 -21.12 18.96
C ALA A 38 -17.41 -20.42 20.34
N SER A 39 -17.15 -19.11 20.37
CA SER A 39 -17.06 -18.24 21.55
C SER A 39 -17.39 -16.79 21.17
N PRO A 40 -17.81 -15.92 22.11
CA PRO A 40 -18.50 -14.68 21.78
C PRO A 40 -17.63 -13.67 21.00
N LEU A 41 -18.17 -13.31 19.84
CA LEU A 41 -17.95 -12.12 18.98
C LEU A 41 -16.82 -11.15 19.35
N CYS A 42 -15.82 -11.11 18.49
CA CYS A 42 -15.22 -9.90 17.93
C CYS A 42 -14.60 -10.33 16.60
N TYR A 43 -14.69 -9.53 15.51
CA TYR A 43 -13.66 -9.64 14.47
C TYR A 43 -12.36 -9.29 15.22
N PRO A 44 -11.45 -10.25 15.45
CA PRO A 44 -10.39 -10.03 16.39
C PRO A 44 -9.46 -8.91 15.91
N THR A 45 -9.63 -7.71 16.45
CA THR A 45 -8.72 -6.57 16.27
C THR A 45 -7.39 -6.90 16.92
N ALA A 46 -6.28 -6.50 16.29
CA ALA A 46 -4.86 -6.50 16.69
C ALA A 46 -4.37 -7.55 17.71
N ASN A 47 -5.02 -7.74 18.85
CA ASN A 47 -4.64 -8.58 19.98
C ASN A 47 -5.02 -10.08 19.91
N SER A 48 -5.56 -10.61 18.80
CA SER A 48 -5.66 -12.07 18.65
C SER A 48 -4.33 -12.68 18.24
N ALA A 49 -3.93 -13.76 18.92
CA ALA A 49 -2.66 -14.45 18.69
C ALA A 49 -2.44 -15.02 17.27
N ALA A 50 -3.45 -15.00 16.39
CA ALA A 50 -3.35 -15.44 15.00
C ALA A 50 -3.43 -14.25 14.05
N THR A 51 -2.32 -13.99 13.33
CA THR A 51 -2.27 -13.06 12.20
C THR A 51 -3.15 -13.60 11.07
N ARG A 52 -4.09 -12.79 10.57
CA ARG A 52 -4.92 -13.17 9.41
C ARG A 52 -4.13 -13.13 8.12
N SER A 53 -4.40 -14.08 7.22
CA SER A 53 -3.91 -13.99 5.85
C SER A 53 -4.71 -12.95 5.06
N PHE A 54 -4.10 -12.39 4.00
CA PHE A 54 -4.83 -11.53 3.08
C PHE A 54 -5.97 -12.27 2.37
N ASP A 55 -5.80 -13.55 2.04
CA ASP A 55 -6.86 -14.39 1.45
C ASP A 55 -8.10 -14.46 2.33
N GLU A 56 -7.95 -14.63 3.65
CA GLU A 56 -9.07 -14.59 4.60
C GLU A 56 -9.77 -13.24 4.58
N VAL A 57 -9.00 -12.15 4.68
CA VAL A 57 -9.56 -10.78 4.71
C VAL A 57 -10.29 -10.47 3.40
N SER A 58 -9.71 -10.84 2.25
CA SER A 58 -10.30 -10.66 0.93
C SER A 58 -11.61 -11.41 0.77
N ALA A 59 -11.64 -12.69 1.14
CA ALA A 59 -12.86 -13.50 1.12
C ALA A 59 -13.97 -12.88 1.98
N VAL A 60 -13.61 -12.45 3.19
CA VAL A 60 -14.56 -11.87 4.15
C VAL A 60 -15.11 -10.55 3.64
N VAL A 61 -14.28 -9.64 3.13
CA VAL A 61 -14.75 -8.37 2.56
C VAL A 61 -15.72 -8.63 1.40
N ARG A 62 -15.35 -9.51 0.46
CA ARG A 62 -16.20 -9.82 -0.71
C ARG A 62 -17.56 -10.38 -0.32
N LEU A 63 -17.59 -11.36 0.58
CA LEU A 63 -18.85 -11.97 0.99
C LEU A 63 -19.67 -11.07 1.92
N ALA A 64 -19.02 -10.34 2.84
CA ALA A 64 -19.72 -9.36 3.68
C ALA A 64 -20.37 -8.28 2.81
N HIS A 65 -19.68 -7.78 1.79
CA HIS A 65 -20.22 -6.83 0.82
C HIS A 65 -21.39 -7.44 0.01
N LYS A 66 -21.21 -8.64 -0.56
CA LYS A 66 -22.24 -9.36 -1.33
C LYS A 66 -23.51 -9.62 -0.52
N TYR A 67 -23.35 -9.96 0.76
CA TYR A 67 -24.46 -10.34 1.66
C TYR A 67 -24.92 -9.20 2.58
N HIS A 68 -24.42 -7.98 2.35
CA HIS A 68 -24.76 -6.78 3.11
C HIS A 68 -24.57 -6.95 4.64
N ILE A 69 -23.44 -7.53 5.03
CA ILE A 69 -23.03 -7.70 6.43
C ILE A 69 -22.09 -6.56 6.83
N GLN A 70 -22.66 -5.35 6.90
CA GLN A 70 -21.91 -4.09 7.02
C GLN A 70 -20.91 -4.09 8.19
N SER A 71 -21.31 -4.59 9.36
CA SER A 71 -20.44 -4.56 10.54
C SER A 71 -19.15 -5.35 10.36
N ILE A 72 -19.16 -6.45 9.60
CA ILE A 72 -17.98 -7.25 9.29
C ILE A 72 -17.16 -6.59 8.20
N GLU A 73 -17.82 -6.07 7.16
CA GLU A 73 -17.18 -5.33 6.09
C GLU A 73 -16.37 -4.13 6.64
N ASP A 74 -16.99 -3.31 7.50
CA ASP A 74 -16.35 -2.16 8.14
C ASP A 74 -15.16 -2.55 9.03
N GLN A 75 -15.24 -3.70 9.72
CA GLN A 75 -14.14 -4.19 10.56
C GLN A 75 -12.96 -4.69 9.71
N ALA A 76 -13.25 -5.42 8.63
CA ALA A 76 -12.22 -5.94 7.74
C ALA A 76 -11.54 -4.82 6.93
N ILE A 77 -12.29 -3.84 6.44
CA ILE A 77 -11.76 -2.65 5.76
C ILE A 77 -10.88 -1.83 6.71
N ARG A 78 -11.33 -1.59 7.95
CA ARG A 78 -10.53 -0.86 8.94
C ARG A 78 -9.20 -1.57 9.22
N ALA A 79 -9.20 -2.89 9.31
CA ALA A 79 -7.97 -3.65 9.48
C ALA A 79 -6.98 -3.38 8.33
N LEU A 80 -7.45 -3.34 7.08
CA LEU A 80 -6.63 -3.00 5.90
C LEU A 80 -6.12 -1.55 5.94
N GLN A 81 -6.95 -0.60 6.36
CA GLN A 81 -6.62 0.82 6.47
C GLN A 81 -5.62 1.11 7.60
N GLU A 82 -5.71 0.43 8.73
CA GLU A 82 -4.74 0.55 9.81
C GLU A 82 -3.37 0.03 9.35
N HIS A 83 -3.34 -1.17 8.77
CA HIS A 83 -2.18 -1.74 8.10
C HIS A 83 -2.59 -2.78 7.04
N PRO A 84 -1.98 -2.80 5.85
CA PRO A 84 -0.79 -2.02 5.45
C PRO A 84 -1.10 -0.71 4.72
N PHE A 85 -2.38 -0.31 4.61
CA PHE A 85 -2.81 0.81 3.74
C PHE A 85 -3.12 2.11 4.49
N THR A 86 -2.32 2.42 5.51
CA THR A 86 -2.44 3.66 6.28
C THR A 86 -2.23 4.91 5.44
N THR A 87 -2.89 6.00 5.82
CA THR A 87 -2.70 7.34 5.25
C THR A 87 -1.58 8.13 5.95
N ASP A 88 -1.00 7.58 7.03
CA ASP A 88 0.06 8.21 7.82
C ASP A 88 1.44 7.61 7.50
N LEU A 89 2.35 8.45 6.98
CA LEU A 89 3.73 8.05 6.66
C LEU A 89 4.51 7.56 7.88
N SER A 90 4.24 8.11 9.06
CA SER A 90 4.92 7.70 10.30
C SER A 90 4.54 6.27 10.65
N VAL A 91 3.25 5.92 10.57
CA VAL A 91 2.73 4.56 10.77
C VAL A 91 3.28 3.61 9.70
N HIS A 92 3.35 4.04 8.44
CA HIS A 92 3.93 3.26 7.34
C HIS A 92 5.43 2.98 7.52
N SER A 93 6.15 3.90 8.19
CA SER A 93 7.60 3.78 8.39
C SER A 93 7.97 2.81 9.52
N ILE A 94 6.99 2.38 10.33
CA ILE A 94 7.22 1.41 11.41
C ILE A 94 7.35 0.02 10.77
N PRO A 95 8.38 -0.77 11.12
CA PRO A 95 8.51 -2.16 10.67
C PRO A 95 7.23 -2.96 10.98
N PRO A 96 6.80 -3.86 10.09
CA PRO A 96 5.56 -4.59 10.29
C PRO A 96 5.63 -5.44 11.56
N GLY A 97 4.67 -5.21 12.47
CA GLY A 97 4.51 -6.03 13.67
C GLY A 97 3.92 -7.41 13.34
N LYS A 98 4.05 -8.38 14.27
CA LYS A 98 3.52 -9.74 14.08
C LYS A 98 2.01 -9.78 13.81
N GLN A 99 1.26 -8.77 14.23
CA GLN A 99 -0.20 -8.71 14.14
C GLN A 99 -0.72 -8.12 12.82
N GLN A 100 0.16 -7.64 11.92
CA GLN A 100 -0.26 -7.02 10.66
C GLN A 100 -0.59 -8.07 9.59
N ILE A 101 -1.58 -7.77 8.74
CA ILE A 101 -1.97 -8.61 7.62
C ILE A 101 -0.81 -8.65 6.60
N PRO A 102 -0.16 -9.80 6.38
CA PRO A 102 0.91 -9.90 5.41
C PRO A 102 0.30 -9.87 4.00
N ILE A 103 0.69 -8.88 3.20
CA ILE A 103 0.34 -8.77 1.78
C ILE A 103 1.62 -8.77 0.95
N GLN A 104 1.69 -9.63 -0.07
CA GLN A 104 2.89 -9.81 -0.88
C GLN A 104 2.57 -10.02 -2.36
N GLY A 105 3.48 -9.55 -3.21
CA GLY A 105 3.44 -9.83 -4.65
C GLY A 105 2.10 -9.47 -5.29
N ALA A 106 1.52 -10.41 -6.02
CA ALA A 106 0.27 -10.20 -6.74
C ALA A 106 -0.94 -9.90 -5.83
N GLN A 107 -0.90 -10.20 -4.52
CA GLN A 107 -2.02 -9.91 -3.62
C GLN A 107 -2.43 -8.43 -3.58
N PHE A 108 -1.51 -7.50 -3.90
CA PHE A 108 -1.86 -6.08 -4.04
C PHE A 108 -2.88 -5.80 -5.16
N ILE A 109 -2.96 -6.67 -6.19
CA ILE A 109 -4.03 -6.62 -7.21
C ILE A 109 -5.39 -6.82 -6.54
N GLY A 110 -5.48 -7.82 -5.66
CA GLY A 110 -6.69 -8.06 -4.85
C GLY A 110 -7.04 -6.85 -4.01
N ALA A 111 -6.06 -6.18 -3.39
CA ALA A 111 -6.32 -4.99 -2.57
C ALA A 111 -6.90 -3.82 -3.38
N VAL A 112 -6.41 -3.59 -4.61
CA VAL A 112 -7.00 -2.59 -5.52
C VAL A 112 -8.44 -2.98 -5.86
N ASN A 113 -8.68 -4.24 -6.23
CA ASN A 113 -10.01 -4.71 -6.61
C ASN A 113 -11.01 -4.64 -5.46
N LEU A 114 -10.60 -5.00 -4.23
CA LEU A 114 -11.41 -4.83 -3.02
C LEU A 114 -11.73 -3.36 -2.77
N SER A 115 -10.73 -2.49 -2.92
CA SER A 115 -10.91 -1.05 -2.73
C SER A 115 -11.91 -0.46 -3.71
N ARG A 116 -11.90 -0.92 -4.97
CA ARG A 116 -12.91 -0.55 -5.97
C ARG A 116 -14.29 -1.12 -5.67
N LEU A 117 -14.36 -2.35 -5.16
CA LEU A 117 -15.61 -3.03 -4.82
C LEU A 117 -16.34 -2.33 -3.68
N THR A 118 -15.61 -1.92 -2.64
CA THR A 118 -16.20 -1.35 -1.40
C THR A 118 -16.18 0.17 -1.36
N ASP A 119 -15.79 0.82 -2.45
CA ASP A 119 -15.59 2.28 -2.53
C ASP A 119 -14.72 2.83 -1.38
N THR A 120 -13.55 2.21 -1.19
CA THR A 120 -12.58 2.58 -0.13
C THR A 120 -11.31 3.18 -0.71
N PRO A 121 -11.36 4.41 -1.27
CA PRO A 121 -10.26 4.97 -2.07
C PRO A 121 -8.95 5.16 -1.29
N GLN A 122 -8.99 5.23 0.05
CA GLN A 122 -7.80 5.35 0.91
C GLN A 122 -6.78 4.22 0.71
N VAL A 123 -7.23 3.04 0.29
CA VAL A 123 -6.35 1.89 0.01
C VAL A 123 -5.57 2.05 -1.30
N LEU A 124 -6.12 2.79 -2.26
CA LEU A 124 -5.62 2.83 -3.64
C LEU A 124 -4.19 3.34 -3.78
N PRO A 125 -3.75 4.45 -3.15
CA PRO A 125 -2.41 5.00 -3.43
C PRO A 125 -1.31 4.01 -3.11
N LEU A 126 -1.39 3.33 -1.96
CA LEU A 126 -0.40 2.34 -1.55
C LEU A 126 -0.55 1.00 -2.26
N ALA A 127 -1.78 0.56 -2.55
CA ALA A 127 -2.00 -0.67 -3.32
C ALA A 127 -1.45 -0.51 -4.76
N LEU A 128 -1.77 0.59 -5.44
CA LEU A 128 -1.26 0.90 -6.78
C LEU A 128 0.26 1.13 -6.78
N LEU A 129 0.82 1.76 -5.75
CA LEU A 129 2.26 1.84 -5.54
C LEU A 129 2.91 0.46 -5.56
N ARG A 130 2.36 -0.48 -4.81
CA ARG A 130 2.90 -1.85 -4.75
C ARG A 130 2.68 -2.62 -6.05
N CYS A 131 1.52 -2.46 -6.71
CA CYS A 131 1.26 -3.03 -8.03
C CYS A 131 2.24 -2.52 -9.10
N SER A 132 2.59 -1.22 -9.07
CA SER A 132 3.56 -0.63 -10.03
C SER A 132 4.95 -1.26 -9.95
N CYS A 133 5.29 -1.87 -8.81
CA CYS A 133 6.55 -2.56 -8.57
C CYS A 133 6.56 -4.03 -9.05
N LEU A 134 5.43 -4.60 -9.47
CA LEU A 134 5.33 -6.01 -9.89
C LEU A 134 5.97 -6.30 -11.25
N GLY A 135 6.21 -5.27 -12.07
CA GLY A 135 6.71 -5.45 -13.42
C GLY A 135 5.73 -6.27 -14.28
N GLY A 136 6.25 -7.22 -15.05
CA GLY A 136 5.43 -8.08 -15.92
C GLY A 136 4.40 -8.92 -15.16
N ASN A 137 4.71 -9.30 -13.91
CA ASN A 137 3.82 -10.12 -13.07
C ASN A 137 2.48 -9.42 -12.76
N LEU A 138 2.39 -8.10 -13.00
CA LEU A 138 1.12 -7.37 -12.93
C LEU A 138 0.07 -7.96 -13.89
N LEU A 139 0.50 -8.45 -15.06
CA LEU A 139 -0.36 -8.99 -16.10
C LEU A 139 -0.69 -10.48 -15.88
N ASP A 140 0.09 -11.19 -15.07
CA ASP A 140 -0.18 -12.59 -14.70
C ASP A 140 -1.35 -12.70 -13.71
N GLY A 141 -1.71 -11.60 -13.06
CA GLY A 141 -2.80 -11.54 -12.10
C GLY A 141 -2.46 -12.19 -10.75
N TRP A 142 -3.44 -12.16 -9.86
CA TRP A 142 -3.38 -12.80 -8.55
C TRP A 142 -4.23 -14.06 -8.54
N LYS A 143 -3.57 -15.22 -8.48
CA LYS A 143 -4.24 -16.51 -8.31
C LYS A 143 -4.71 -16.69 -6.87
N ARG A 144 -6.02 -16.88 -6.69
CA ARG A 144 -6.69 -17.09 -5.41
C ARG A 144 -6.68 -18.56 -4.99
N GLY A 145 -6.97 -18.80 -3.71
CA GLY A 145 -7.04 -20.16 -3.14
C GLY A 145 -8.11 -21.07 -3.77
N ASP A 146 -9.13 -20.50 -4.40
CA ASP A 146 -10.18 -21.24 -5.13
C ASP A 146 -9.81 -21.57 -6.58
N GLY A 147 -8.60 -21.20 -7.02
CA GLY A 147 -8.10 -21.43 -8.37
C GLY A 147 -8.47 -20.35 -9.38
N THR A 148 -9.32 -19.37 -9.01
CA THR A 148 -9.61 -18.21 -9.86
C THR A 148 -8.43 -17.24 -9.89
N THR A 149 -8.31 -16.43 -10.95
CA THR A 149 -7.29 -15.39 -11.05
C THR A 149 -7.94 -14.02 -11.17
N GLU A 150 -7.54 -13.10 -10.30
CA GLU A 150 -7.93 -11.71 -10.37
C GLU A 150 -6.92 -10.88 -11.16
N TYR A 151 -7.43 -9.97 -11.98
CA TYR A 151 -6.62 -9.00 -12.73
C TYR A 151 -7.03 -7.59 -12.35
N LEU A 152 -6.12 -6.63 -12.54
CA LEU A 152 -6.49 -5.22 -12.48
C LEU A 152 -7.34 -4.85 -13.70
N SER A 153 -8.21 -3.86 -13.51
CA SER A 153 -8.89 -3.20 -14.62
C SER A 153 -7.88 -2.57 -15.58
N THR A 154 -8.23 -2.43 -16.86
CA THR A 154 -7.36 -1.73 -17.83
C THR A 154 -7.02 -0.31 -17.37
N ALA A 155 -7.95 0.36 -16.68
CA ALA A 155 -7.71 1.69 -16.14
C ALA A 155 -6.65 1.69 -15.03
N ASP A 156 -6.70 0.72 -14.12
CA ASP A 156 -5.72 0.61 -13.03
C ASP A 156 -4.36 0.07 -13.51
N ILE A 157 -4.33 -0.74 -14.57
CA ILE A 157 -3.09 -1.09 -15.27
C ILE A 157 -2.41 0.18 -15.81
N LYS A 158 -3.16 1.06 -16.51
CA LYS A 158 -2.63 2.35 -17.00
C LYS A 158 -2.08 3.19 -15.85
N ARG A 159 -2.82 3.32 -14.74
CA ARG A 159 -2.34 4.01 -13.53
C ARG A 159 -1.04 3.45 -12.98
N CYS A 160 -0.87 2.13 -12.98
CA CYS A 160 0.37 1.51 -12.53
C CYS A 160 1.55 1.84 -13.46
N PHE A 161 1.34 1.84 -14.78
CA PHE A 161 2.38 2.22 -15.75
C PHE A 161 2.75 3.71 -15.64
N ASP A 162 1.76 4.59 -15.68
CA ASP A 162 1.96 6.04 -15.60
C ASP A 162 2.60 6.41 -14.25
N GLY A 163 2.08 5.83 -13.17
CA GLY A 163 2.62 6.00 -11.83
C GLY A 163 4.05 5.52 -11.71
N ARG A 164 4.43 4.40 -12.35
CA ARG A 164 5.82 3.93 -12.36
C ARG A 164 6.76 4.93 -13.03
N VAL A 165 6.34 5.54 -14.15
CA VAL A 165 7.14 6.58 -14.83
C VAL A 165 7.28 7.81 -13.94
N ALA A 166 6.18 8.30 -13.36
CA ALA A 166 6.19 9.45 -12.46
C ALA A 166 7.06 9.21 -11.21
N LEU A 167 6.98 8.02 -10.61
CA LEU A 167 7.79 7.66 -9.44
C LEU A 167 9.28 7.55 -9.77
N ALA A 168 9.62 7.05 -10.96
CA ALA A 168 11.02 7.04 -11.40
C ALA A 168 11.58 8.46 -11.55
N GLN A 169 10.78 9.40 -12.06
CA GLN A 169 11.14 10.81 -12.14
C GLN A 169 11.29 11.44 -10.74
N GLU A 170 10.32 11.22 -9.84
CA GLU A 170 10.40 11.73 -8.46
C GLU A 170 11.58 11.12 -7.70
N GLN A 171 11.89 9.84 -7.91
CA GLN A 171 13.05 9.20 -7.30
C GLN A 171 14.37 9.84 -7.78
N PHE A 172 14.47 10.17 -9.07
CA PHE A 172 15.63 10.88 -9.60
C PHE A 172 15.76 12.30 -8.99
N LEU A 173 14.67 13.05 -8.94
CA LEU A 173 14.65 14.39 -8.33
C LEU A 173 14.97 14.34 -6.82
N LEU A 174 14.44 13.35 -6.10
CA LEU A 174 14.73 13.11 -4.70
C LEU A 174 16.23 12.93 -4.48
N LEU A 175 16.89 12.08 -5.27
CA LEU A 175 18.34 11.87 -5.13
C LEU A 175 19.14 13.14 -5.40
N SER A 176 18.74 13.90 -6.43
CA SER A 176 19.35 15.20 -6.72
C SER A 176 19.21 16.17 -5.54
N ARG A 177 18.03 16.26 -4.93
CA ARG A 177 17.73 17.15 -3.79
C ARG A 177 18.41 16.68 -2.49
N LEU A 178 18.45 15.36 -2.27
CA LEU A 178 19.10 14.76 -1.12
C LEU A 178 20.59 15.10 -1.09
N PHE A 179 21.28 14.91 -2.21
CA PHE A 179 22.72 15.12 -2.35
C PHE A 179 23.11 16.53 -2.84
N ASP A 180 22.20 17.49 -2.78
CA ASP A 180 22.51 18.89 -3.11
C ASP A 180 23.57 19.48 -2.16
N THR A 181 24.12 20.63 -2.53
CA THR A 181 25.16 21.35 -1.79
C THR A 181 24.75 21.56 -0.33
N ILE A 182 25.63 21.21 0.61
CA ILE A 182 25.40 21.41 2.04
C ILE A 182 25.80 22.84 2.44
N PRO A 183 24.99 23.53 3.28
CA PRO A 183 25.34 24.86 3.78
C PRO A 183 26.71 24.91 4.45
N PHE A 184 27.52 25.92 4.12
CA PHE A 184 28.89 26.06 4.63
C PHE A 184 28.99 26.06 6.15
N ALA A 185 27.99 26.61 6.85
CA ALA A 185 27.94 26.66 8.31
C ALA A 185 27.75 25.28 8.98
N LYS A 186 27.28 24.28 8.23
CA LYS A 186 26.95 22.94 8.74
C LYS A 186 28.06 21.90 8.51
N CYS A 187 29.09 22.23 7.71
CA CYS A 187 30.15 21.30 7.35
C CYS A 187 31.49 21.63 8.06
N MET A 188 31.95 20.73 8.92
CA MET A 188 33.23 20.86 9.65
C MET A 188 34.45 20.33 8.87
N ALA A 189 34.24 19.51 7.83
CA ALA A 189 35.30 18.86 7.05
C ALA A 189 35.09 19.10 5.53
N ARG A 190 35.17 20.39 5.14
CA ARG A 190 34.68 20.97 3.88
C ARG A 190 35.03 20.18 2.61
N GLY A 191 36.30 19.80 2.41
CA GLY A 191 36.74 19.07 1.22
C GLY A 191 36.41 17.57 1.23
N ALA A 192 36.55 16.92 2.39
CA ALA A 192 36.29 15.49 2.56
C ALA A 192 34.79 15.18 2.42
N CYS A 193 33.91 15.94 3.09
CA CYS A 193 32.48 15.71 3.01
C CYS A 193 31.94 15.91 1.59
N ALA A 194 32.34 16.99 0.90
CA ALA A 194 31.90 17.25 -0.47
C ALA A 194 32.30 16.12 -1.44
N THR A 195 33.55 15.68 -1.37
CA THR A 195 34.06 14.56 -2.19
C THR A 195 33.29 13.27 -1.90
N GLN A 196 33.03 12.97 -0.62
CA GLN A 196 32.32 11.76 -0.24
C GLN A 196 30.85 11.79 -0.62
N MET A 197 30.17 12.92 -0.49
CA MET A 197 28.80 13.07 -0.99
C MET A 197 28.72 12.82 -2.49
N ALA A 198 29.64 13.39 -3.28
CA ALA A 198 29.70 13.15 -4.71
C ALA A 198 29.94 11.66 -5.04
N ASN A 199 30.79 10.98 -4.27
CA ASN A 199 31.01 9.53 -4.42
C ASN A 199 29.76 8.71 -4.06
N ILE A 200 29.06 9.05 -2.98
CA ILE A 200 27.83 8.37 -2.56
C ILE A 200 26.75 8.57 -3.63
N ALA A 201 26.52 9.81 -4.07
CA ALA A 201 25.57 10.12 -5.13
C ALA A 201 25.86 9.31 -6.40
N ARG A 202 27.14 9.27 -6.82
CA ARG A 202 27.57 8.48 -7.99
C ARG A 202 27.31 6.98 -7.80
N ASN A 203 27.65 6.43 -6.63
CA ASN A 203 27.47 5.01 -6.32
C ASN A 203 26.00 4.61 -6.21
N VAL A 204 25.14 5.51 -5.73
CA VAL A 204 23.71 5.29 -5.68
C VAL A 204 23.15 5.25 -7.09
N VAL A 205 23.49 6.23 -7.94
CA VAL A 205 23.03 6.32 -9.34
C VAL A 205 23.59 5.19 -10.21
N SER A 206 24.83 4.76 -9.98
CA SER A 206 25.49 3.75 -10.82
C SER A 206 25.04 2.32 -10.53
N LYS A 207 24.31 2.07 -9.44
CA LYS A 207 23.79 0.73 -9.13
C LYS A 207 22.41 0.57 -9.75
N GLU A 208 22.25 -0.49 -10.56
CA GLU A 208 20.96 -0.99 -11.06
C GLU A 208 19.92 -1.23 -9.94
N ASP A 209 20.35 -1.27 -8.69
CA ASP A 209 19.51 -1.44 -7.51
C ASP A 209 18.57 -0.26 -7.22
N LEU A 210 18.79 0.93 -7.82
CA LEU A 210 17.88 2.06 -7.60
C LEU A 210 16.45 1.79 -8.07
N VAL A 211 16.31 1.14 -9.24
CA VAL A 211 15.01 0.73 -9.79
C VAL A 211 14.34 -0.33 -8.92
N LYS A 212 15.13 -1.09 -8.13
CA LYS A 212 14.65 -2.10 -7.18
C LYS A 212 14.31 -1.52 -5.82
N LYS A 213 14.80 -0.31 -5.48
CA LYS A 213 14.47 0.34 -4.21
C LYS A 213 13.03 0.88 -4.28
N PRO A 214 12.20 0.60 -3.26
CA PRO A 214 10.82 1.08 -3.26
C PRO A 214 10.80 2.62 -3.23
N PRO A 215 9.83 3.28 -3.90
CA PRO A 215 9.74 4.75 -4.01
C PRO A 215 9.65 5.54 -2.69
N LEU A 216 9.51 4.87 -1.54
CA LEU A 216 9.49 5.49 -0.19
C LEU A 216 10.64 5.02 0.71
N HIS A 217 11.69 4.45 0.12
CA HIS A 217 12.84 3.90 0.85
C HIS A 217 13.43 4.92 1.82
N ASP A 218 13.60 4.50 3.08
CA ASP A 218 14.25 5.32 4.10
C ASP A 218 15.77 5.23 3.98
N TRP A 219 16.41 6.33 3.58
CA TRP A 219 17.87 6.41 3.47
C TRP A 219 18.55 6.66 4.81
N ALA A 220 17.80 6.94 5.88
CA ALA A 220 18.36 7.33 7.17
C ALA A 220 19.35 6.29 7.77
N PRO A 221 19.12 4.97 7.70
CA PRO A 221 20.11 3.98 8.14
C PRO A 221 21.43 4.07 7.36
N SER A 222 21.37 4.22 6.03
CA SER A 222 22.56 4.35 5.18
C SER A 222 23.30 5.66 5.43
N ILE A 223 22.58 6.76 5.63
CA ILE A 223 23.16 8.08 5.97
C ILE A 223 23.91 7.98 7.30
N ARG A 224 23.27 7.43 8.35
CA ARG A 224 23.89 7.26 9.68
C ARG A 224 25.14 6.38 9.64
N ALA A 225 25.09 5.29 8.87
CA ALA A 225 26.19 4.35 8.73
C ALA A 225 27.39 4.89 7.92
N THR A 226 27.30 6.09 7.33
CA THR A 226 28.38 6.67 6.53
C THR A 226 29.46 7.27 7.45
N PRO A 227 30.66 6.67 7.58
CA PRO A 227 31.64 7.08 8.60
C PRO A 227 32.40 8.35 8.24
N VAL A 228 32.44 8.72 6.96
CA VAL A 228 33.31 9.80 6.44
C VAL A 228 32.61 11.17 6.39
N LEU A 229 31.29 11.22 6.67
CA LEU A 229 30.55 12.47 6.75
C LEU A 229 30.57 13.00 8.19
N CYS A 230 30.83 14.30 8.34
CA CYS A 230 30.69 14.97 9.63
C CYS A 230 29.22 15.03 10.07
N GLU A 231 28.99 15.19 11.37
CA GLU A 231 27.63 15.10 11.94
C GLU A 231 26.68 16.14 11.37
N GLY A 232 27.11 17.39 11.21
CA GLY A 232 26.27 18.44 10.61
C GLY A 232 25.88 18.14 9.16
N CYS A 233 26.71 17.42 8.39
CA CYS A 233 26.31 16.95 7.06
C CYS A 233 25.27 15.83 7.14
N LYS A 234 25.41 14.90 8.10
CA LYS A 234 24.44 13.83 8.31
C LYS A 234 23.08 14.38 8.71
N GLU A 235 23.04 15.35 9.64
CA GLU A 235 21.81 16.04 10.04
C GLU A 235 21.08 16.62 8.84
N VAL A 236 21.79 17.39 7.99
CA VAL A 236 21.21 17.98 6.78
C VAL A 236 20.65 16.91 5.84
N LEU A 237 21.36 15.79 5.64
CA LEU A 237 20.87 14.69 4.80
C LEU A 237 19.66 13.96 5.41
N LEU A 238 19.63 13.78 6.73
CA LEU A 238 18.50 13.17 7.44
C LEU A 238 17.24 14.03 7.33
N ASP A 239 17.39 15.34 7.51
CA ASP A 239 16.29 16.31 7.35
C ASP A 239 15.75 16.29 5.92
N ARG A 240 16.64 16.34 4.92
CA ARG A 240 16.26 16.22 3.50
C ARG A 240 15.55 14.91 3.21
N ASN A 241 16.07 13.78 3.70
CA ASN A 241 15.44 12.48 3.50
C ASN A 241 14.02 12.44 4.09
N LYS A 242 13.81 13.04 5.28
CA LYS A 242 12.46 13.15 5.87
C LYS A 242 11.53 13.98 4.99
N VAL A 243 11.98 15.17 4.57
CA VAL A 243 11.18 16.09 3.73
C VAL A 243 10.84 15.46 2.38
N GLU A 244 11.80 14.82 1.71
CA GLU A 244 11.56 14.24 0.39
C GLU A 244 10.68 12.97 0.44
N ARG A 245 10.79 12.16 1.50
CA ARG A 245 9.86 11.04 1.72
C ARG A 245 8.43 11.53 1.97
N GLN A 246 8.28 12.60 2.74
CA GLN A 246 6.99 13.24 2.97
C GLN A 246 6.39 13.81 1.68
N ARG A 247 7.19 14.53 0.88
CA ARG A 247 6.75 15.04 -0.44
C ARG A 247 6.30 13.89 -1.36
N THR A 248 7.06 12.81 -1.40
CA THR A 248 6.70 11.65 -2.22
C THR A 248 5.38 11.03 -1.75
N TRP A 249 5.20 10.88 -0.43
CA TRP A 249 3.97 10.37 0.18
C TRP A 249 2.73 11.20 -0.18
N GLU A 250 2.82 12.52 -0.03
CA GLU A 250 1.74 13.46 -0.35
C GLU A 250 1.37 13.42 -1.84
N SER A 251 2.34 13.14 -2.72
CA SER A 251 2.12 13.07 -4.16
C SER A 251 1.42 11.79 -4.64
N LEU A 252 1.35 10.73 -3.82
CA LEU A 252 0.91 9.40 -4.27
C LEU A 252 -0.47 9.38 -4.95
N PRO A 253 -1.52 10.04 -4.43
CA PRO A 253 -2.82 10.05 -5.12
C PRO A 253 -2.73 10.69 -6.51
N ARG A 254 -1.97 11.79 -6.63
CA ARG A 254 -1.74 12.49 -7.91
C ARG A 254 -0.97 11.60 -8.88
N VAL A 255 0.10 10.97 -8.42
CA VAL A 255 0.94 10.02 -9.19
C VAL A 255 0.08 8.91 -9.80
N PHE A 256 -0.89 8.39 -9.05
CA PHE A 256 -1.75 7.31 -9.51
C PHE A 256 -3.09 7.76 -10.09
N GLY A 257 -3.34 9.07 -10.22
CA GLY A 257 -4.59 9.60 -10.75
C GLY A 257 -5.83 9.10 -9.98
N VAL A 258 -5.75 9.12 -8.64
CA VAL A 258 -6.85 8.77 -7.74
C VAL A 258 -7.13 9.90 -6.76
N THR A 259 -8.39 10.06 -6.37
CA THR A 259 -8.82 11.04 -5.37
C THR A 259 -9.03 10.34 -4.05
N VAL A 260 -8.40 10.85 -2.98
CA VAL A 260 -8.55 10.34 -1.63
C VAL A 260 -8.83 11.51 -0.69
N GLU A 261 -10.01 11.52 -0.10
CA GLU A 261 -10.37 12.52 0.90
C GLU A 261 -9.48 12.40 2.14
N GLY A 262 -9.06 13.54 2.68
CA GLY A 262 -8.21 13.59 3.86
C GLY A 262 -6.76 13.11 3.64
N TRP A 263 -6.33 12.85 2.40
CA TRP A 263 -4.92 12.53 2.14
C TRP A 263 -4.02 13.73 2.48
N PRO A 264 -2.86 13.54 3.13
CA PRO A 264 -1.92 14.61 3.41
C PRO A 264 -1.55 15.37 2.12
N LYS A 265 -1.69 16.69 2.12
CA LYS A 265 -1.39 17.53 0.94
C LYS A 265 -0.01 18.16 1.05
N SER A 266 0.66 18.27 -0.09
CA SER A 266 1.90 19.04 -0.19
C SER A 266 1.61 20.54 -0.20
N GLU A 267 2.40 21.34 0.52
CA GLU A 267 2.30 22.81 0.53
C GLU A 267 2.57 23.43 -0.86
N SER A 268 3.14 22.69 -1.82
CA SER A 268 3.50 23.20 -3.15
C SER A 268 2.34 23.34 -4.14
N ASP A 269 1.16 22.79 -3.85
CA ASP A 269 0.01 22.87 -4.77
C ASP A 269 -0.78 24.20 -4.66
N GLY A 270 -0.37 25.13 -3.79
CA GLY A 270 -1.03 26.43 -3.57
C GLY A 270 -0.50 27.62 -4.38
N ALA A 271 0.63 27.50 -5.10
CA ALA A 271 1.32 28.65 -5.70
C ALA A 271 1.15 28.81 -7.22
N GLY A 272 0.32 27.99 -7.89
CA GLY A 272 0.27 27.88 -9.35
C GLY A 272 -0.94 28.50 -10.06
N ALA A 273 -1.79 29.28 -9.38
CA ALA A 273 -2.99 29.88 -9.98
C ALA A 273 -3.07 31.39 -9.72
N ALA A 274 -2.11 32.14 -10.24
CA ALA A 274 -2.27 33.57 -10.50
C ALA A 274 -1.75 33.84 -11.92
N ALA A 275 -2.66 33.79 -12.89
CA ALA A 275 -2.41 34.31 -14.23
C ALA A 275 -2.44 35.85 -14.17
N PRO A 276 -1.45 36.56 -14.74
CA PRO A 276 -1.55 38.00 -14.87
C PRO A 276 -2.53 38.36 -15.99
N ALA A 277 -3.33 39.40 -15.72
CA ALA A 277 -4.13 40.12 -16.71
C ALA A 277 -3.25 40.99 -17.63
#